data_AF-A0A2M7RTV6-F1
#
_entry.id   AF-A0A2M7RTV6-F1
#
_cell.length_a   1.000
_cell.length_b   1.000
_cell.length_c   1.000
_cell.angle_alpha   90.00
_cell.angle_beta   90.00
_cell.angle_gamma   90.00
#
_symmetry.space_group_name_H-M   'P 1'
#
loop_
_entity.id
_entity.type
_entity.pdbx_description
1 polymer ?
#
loop_
_entity_poly.entity_id
_entity_poly.type
_entity_poly.pdbx_seq_one_letter_code
_entity_poly.pdbx_strand_id
1 'polypeptide(L)' 'GAGDTFAGGFIGYLAETGDISFNNMKRAVIYGSAMASFCVEKFGTERIEHLTNTELEERVHKFINLVQFDISLANV' A
#
# COMPACT_ATOMS: atom_id res chain seq x y z
N GLY A 1 4.77 4.02 14.07
CA GLY A 1 4.85 4.80 12.83
C GLY A 1 4.48 3.93 11.67
N ALA A 2 5.46 3.35 10.96
CA ALA A 2 5.20 2.60 9.72
C ALA A 2 4.15 1.48 9.85
N GLY A 3 4.20 0.68 10.92
CA GLY A 3 3.22 -0.39 11.16
C GLY A 3 1.80 0.12 11.40
N ASP A 4 1.65 1.20 12.18
CA ASP A 4 0.34 1.82 12.44
C ASP A 4 -0.22 2.45 11.17
N THR A 5 0.64 3.10 10.38
CA THR A 5 0.28 3.66 9.07
C THR A 5 -0.11 2.57 8.07
N PHE A 6 0.57 1.41 8.11
CA PHE A 6 0.16 0.23 7.34
C PHE A 6 -1.24 -0.22 7.75
N ALA A 7 -1.49 -0.40 9.05
CA ALA A 7 -2.78 -0.83 9.57
C ALA A 7 -3.89 0.18 9.21
N GLY A 8 -3.61 1.47 9.31
CA GLY A 8 -4.52 2.55 8.90
C GLY A 8 -4.86 2.51 7.41
N GLY A 9 -3.85 2.37 6.54
CA GLY A 9 -4.08 2.24 5.09
C GLY A 9 -4.85 0.96 4.72
N PHE A 10 -4.53 -0.16 5.38
CA PHE A 10 -5.21 -1.43 5.19
C PHE A 10 -6.69 -1.36 5.59
N ILE A 11 -6.98 -0.95 6.84
CA ILE A 11 -8.36 -0.86 7.34
C ILE A 11 -9.14 0.24 6.62
N GLY A 12 -8.49 1.37 6.31
CA GLY A 12 -9.10 2.47 5.57
C GLY A 12 -9.61 2.03 4.21
N TYR A 13 -8.80 1.29 3.43
CA TYR A 13 -9.22 0.76 2.14
C TYR A 13 -10.36 -0.27 2.25
N LEU A 14 -10.32 -1.15 3.26
CA LEU A 14 -11.43 -2.09 3.49
C LEU A 14 -12.72 -1.37 3.89
N ALA A 15 -12.63 -0.31 4.70
CA ALA A 15 -13.78 0.49 5.11
C ALA A 15 -14.39 1.27 3.93
N GLU A 16 -13.56 1.82 3.06
CA GLU A 16 -14.00 2.52 1.84
C GLU A 16 -14.75 1.58 0.89
N THR A 17 -14.23 0.36 0.71
CA THR A 17 -14.81 -0.61 -0.23
C THR A 17 -15.95 -1.43 0.36
N GLY A 18 -16.04 -1.56 1.69
CA GLY A 18 -17.03 -2.39 2.37
C GLY A 18 -16.86 -3.90 2.13
N ASP A 19 -15.73 -4.34 1.56
CA ASP A 19 -15.48 -5.73 1.16
C ASP A 19 -14.28 -6.32 1.93
N ILE A 20 -14.55 -7.30 2.79
CA ILE A 20 -13.53 -8.04 3.55
C ILE A 20 -13.12 -9.36 2.87
N SER A 21 -13.44 -9.54 1.59
CA SER A 21 -13.02 -10.72 0.84
C SER A 21 -11.49 -10.85 0.82
N PHE A 22 -11.00 -12.08 0.76
CA PHE A 22 -9.56 -12.35 0.68
C PHE A 22 -8.88 -11.63 -0.50
N ASN A 23 -9.58 -11.53 -1.64
CA ASN A 23 -9.06 -10.78 -2.79
C ASN A 23 -8.95 -9.28 -2.52
N ASN A 24 -9.91 -8.70 -1.81
CA ASN A 24 -9.85 -7.29 -1.45
C ASN A 24 -8.84 -7.02 -0.33
N MET A 25 -8.64 -7.97 0.60
CA MET A 25 -7.54 -7.90 1.58
C MET A 25 -6.17 -7.85 0.90
N LYS A 26 -5.94 -8.58 -0.20
CA LYS A 26 -4.68 -8.46 -0.98
C LYS A 26 -4.48 -7.04 -1.51
N ARG A 27 -5.54 -6.37 -1.97
CA ARG A 27 -5.48 -4.96 -2.39
C ARG A 27 -5.22 -4.04 -1.20
N ALA A 28 -5.89 -4.27 -0.08
CA ALA A 28 -5.67 -3.53 1.16
C ALA A 28 -4.21 -3.60 1.65
N VAL A 29 -3.55 -4.76 1.50
CA VAL A 29 -2.10 -4.90 1.82
C VAL A 29 -1.25 -3.97 0.96
N ILE A 30 -1.60 -3.79 -0.33
CA ILE A 30 -0.88 -2.88 -1.23
C ILE A 30 -1.04 -1.43 -0.77
N TYR A 31 -2.26 -1.00 -0.41
CA TYR A 31 -2.52 0.33 0.11
C TYR A 31 -1.82 0.59 1.45
N GLY A 32 -1.90 -0.37 2.38
CA GLY A 32 -1.16 -0.29 3.65
C GLY A 32 0.34 -0.17 3.44
N SER A 33 0.90 -0.96 2.51
CA SER A 33 2.34 -0.91 2.19
C SER A 33 2.74 0.44 1.56
N ALA A 34 1.90 0.97 0.66
CA ALA A 34 2.10 2.28 0.06
C ALA A 34 2.12 3.40 1.11
N MET A 35 1.14 3.43 2.01
CA MET A 35 1.07 4.41 3.10
C MET A 35 2.27 4.30 4.06
N ALA A 36 2.62 3.08 4.47
CA ALA A 36 3.77 2.84 5.36
C ALA A 36 5.10 3.27 4.73
N SER A 37 5.24 3.10 3.43
CA SER A 37 6.46 3.50 2.71
C SER A 37 6.70 5.01 2.70
N PHE A 38 5.66 5.84 2.84
CA PHE A 38 5.80 7.27 3.05
C PHE A 38 6.11 7.61 4.50
N CYS A 39 5.55 6.87 5.47
CA CYS A 39 5.76 7.13 6.89
C CYS A 39 7.26 7.16 7.30
N VAL A 40 8.11 6.45 6.58
CA VAL A 40 9.55 6.34 6.88
C VAL A 40 10.43 7.39 6.18
N GLU A 41 9.87 8.27 5.35
CA GLU A 41 10.67 9.26 4.58
C GLU A 41 10.99 10.53 5.39
N LYS A 42 10.28 10.80 6.49
CA LYS A 42 10.54 11.94 7.40
C LYS A 42 10.28 11.56 8.85
N PHE A 43 10.72 12.41 9.79
CA PHE A 43 10.46 12.23 11.21
C PHE A 43 8.98 12.47 11.56
N GLY A 44 8.46 11.67 12.48
CA GLY A 44 7.09 11.82 12.98
C GLY A 44 6.03 11.62 11.87
N THR A 45 4.99 12.43 11.90
CA THR A 45 3.86 12.40 10.95
C THR A 45 4.03 13.31 9.75
N GLU A 46 5.12 14.09 9.69
CA GLU A 46 5.31 15.18 8.72
C GLU A 46 5.12 14.72 7.27
N ARG A 47 5.64 13.53 6.91
CA ARG A 47 5.50 13.02 5.54
C ARG A 47 4.05 12.67 5.19
N ILE A 48 3.28 12.18 6.15
CA ILE A 48 1.88 11.76 5.96
C ILE A 48 0.95 12.96 5.89
N GLU A 49 1.18 13.99 6.72
CA GLU A 49 0.38 15.23 6.75
C GLU A 49 0.40 15.99 5.41
N HIS A 50 1.47 15.85 4.64
CA HIS A 50 1.64 16.50 3.34
C HIS A 50 1.48 15.54 2.15
N LEU A 51 1.07 14.29 2.40
CA LEU A 51 0.87 13.30 1.35
C LEU A 51 -0.36 13.64 0.51
N THR A 52 -0.20 13.63 -0.81
CA THR A 52 -1.29 13.82 -1.75
C THR A 52 -1.84 12.49 -2.27
N ASN A 53 -3.10 12.50 -2.74
CA ASN A 53 -3.70 11.31 -3.35
C ASN A 53 -2.94 10.86 -4.61
N THR A 54 -2.43 11.79 -5.42
CA THR A 54 -1.64 11.46 -6.62
C THR A 54 -0.36 10.71 -6.27
N GLU A 55 0.39 11.16 -5.26
CA GLU A 55 1.59 10.45 -4.80
C GLU A 55 1.26 9.06 -4.25
N LEU A 56 0.13 8.93 -3.53
CA LEU A 56 -0.33 7.65 -3.02
C LEU A 56 -0.68 6.69 -4.16
N GLU A 57 -1.45 7.14 -5.15
CA GLU A 57 -1.80 6.35 -6.33
C GLU A 57 -0.55 5.90 -7.09
N GLU A 58 0.41 6.79 -7.32
CA GLU A 58 1.69 6.44 -7.94
C GLU A 58 2.45 5.37 -7.14
N ARG A 59 2.47 5.49 -5.80
CA ARG A 59 3.11 4.50 -4.93
C ARG A 59 2.40 3.16 -4.96
N VAL A 60 1.06 3.15 -4.97
CA VAL A 60 0.25 1.94 -5.11
C VAL A 60 0.58 1.23 -6.43
N HIS A 61 0.64 1.95 -7.55
CA HIS A 61 1.03 1.37 -8.84
C HIS A 61 2.45 0.77 -8.80
N LYS A 62 3.40 1.43 -8.13
CA LYS A 62 4.75 0.85 -7.92
C LYS A 62 4.69 -0.46 -7.15
N PHE A 63 3.88 -0.56 -6.10
CA PHE A 63 3.70 -1.81 -5.37
C PHE A 63 3.00 -2.89 -6.20
N ILE A 64 2.00 -2.55 -7.01
CA ILE A 64 1.34 -3.50 -7.93
C ILE A 64 2.38 -4.07 -8.92
N ASN A 65 3.19 -3.21 -9.52
CA ASN A 65 4.24 -3.62 -10.46
C ASN A 65 5.32 -4.48 -9.78
N LEU A 66 5.58 -4.26 -8.48
CA LEU A 66 6.50 -5.07 -7.69
C LEU A 66 5.94 -6.44 -7.29
N VAL A 67 4.65 -6.69 -7.42
CA VAL A 67 4.04 -8.00 -7.08
C VAL A 67 3.47 -8.73 -8.29
N GLN A 68 3.26 -8.04 -9.41
CA GLN A 68 3.00 -8.63 -10.71
C GLN A 68 4.32 -9.07 -11.35
N PHE A 69 4.77 -10.28 -11.03
CA PHE A 69 5.80 -10.96 -11.82
C PHE A 69 5.15 -12.06 -12.65
N ASP A 70 5.30 -11.98 -13.98
CA ASP A 70 5.26 -13.17 -14.81
C ASP A 70 6.53 -13.96 -14.49
N ILE A 71 6.39 -15.00 -13.65
CA ILE A 71 7.48 -15.95 -13.45
C ILE A 71 7.58 -16.76 -14.75
N SER A 72 8.39 -16.30 -15.71
CA SER A 72 8.94 -17.21 -16.70
C SER A 72 9.88 -18.13 -15.94
N LEU A 73 9.37 -19.29 -15.51
CA LEU A 73 10.23 -20.40 -15.16
C LEU A 73 11.01 -20.72 -16.44
N ALA A 74 12.23 -20.19 -16.54
CA ALA A 74 13.17 -20.68 -17.52
C ALA A 74 13.27 -22.19 -17.25
N ASN A 75 12.77 -22.99 -18.19
CA ASN A 75 12.81 -24.43 -18.14
C ASN A 75 14.24 -24.86 -17.77
N VAL A 76 14.38 -25.42 -16.56
CA VAL A 76 15.56 -26.21 -16.18
C VAL A 76 15.38 -27.60 -16.77
#